data_AF-A0A6P0S417-F1
#
_entry.id   AF-A0A6P0S417-F1
#
_cell.length_a   1.000
_cell.length_b   1.000
_cell.length_c   1.000
_cell.angle_alpha   90.00
_cell.angle_beta   90.00
_cell.angle_gamma   90.00
#
_symmetry.space_group_name_H-M   'P 1'
#
loop_
_entity.id
_entity.type
_entity.pdbx_description
1 polymer ?
#
loop_
_entity_poly.entity_id
_entity_poly.type
_entity_poly.pdbx_seq_one_letter_code
_entity_poly.pdbx_strand_id
1 'polypeptide(L)'
;MYQGAKLCAKCGENNCTGYCLLHTLLLSRTCLLLQTFLISRTCLLPPRNRVYDLLQQNYYNRGNTYHQKGELDQAITDYTEALNINLEYAEAYNNRGIAYRKKGELDQAIADANRALNINPESAKAYTNRGFAHYNLGDKQKAIQDFKKAAKLYAEQGDTANQQQILDLLKLWESVGF
;
A
#
# COMPACT_ATOMS: atom_id res chain seq x y z
N MET A 1 -10.84 -0.88 48.52
CA MET A 1 -11.76 -0.96 47.36
C MET A 1 -11.26 0.04 46.33
N TYR A 2 -10.40 -0.44 45.43
CA TYR A 2 -9.68 0.38 44.45
C TYR A 2 -10.59 0.84 43.32
N GLN A 3 -10.39 2.08 42.86
CA GLN A 3 -11.07 2.75 41.73
C GLN A 3 -10.75 2.10 40.37
N GLY A 4 -10.95 0.79 40.22
CA GLY A 4 -10.70 0.06 38.97
C GLY A 4 -11.90 -0.04 38.03
N ALA A 5 -13.12 0.25 38.50
CA ALA A 5 -14.36 -0.02 37.77
C ALA A 5 -14.78 1.07 36.76
N LYS A 6 -14.03 2.17 36.62
CA LYS A 6 -14.39 3.28 35.72
C LYS A 6 -13.72 3.28 34.35
N LEU A 7 -12.81 2.35 34.08
CA LEU A 7 -12.12 2.28 32.77
C LEU A 7 -12.82 1.37 31.74
N CYS A 8 -13.76 0.51 32.15
CA CYS A 8 -14.46 -0.39 31.22
C CYS A 8 -15.69 0.22 30.53
N ALA A 9 -16.14 1.42 30.91
CA ALA A 9 -17.38 2.01 30.38
C ALA A 9 -17.24 2.76 29.04
N LYS A 10 -16.05 2.77 28.41
CA LYS A 10 -15.82 3.45 27.11
C LYS A 10 -15.61 2.51 25.93
N CYS A 11 -15.50 1.20 26.14
CA CYS A 11 -15.44 0.21 25.08
C CYS A 11 -16.71 -0.61 25.12
N GLY A 12 -17.75 -0.14 24.44
CA GLY A 12 -18.91 -0.98 24.16
C GLY A 12 -18.51 -2.05 23.16
N GLU A 13 -18.16 -3.24 23.63
CA GLU A 13 -18.25 -4.49 22.86
C GLU A 13 -18.05 -5.71 23.80
N ASN A 14 -19.03 -6.61 23.79
CA ASN A 14 -19.22 -7.76 24.69
C ASN A 14 -18.27 -8.94 24.44
N ASN A 15 -16.97 -8.73 24.20
CA ASN A 15 -16.07 -9.85 23.88
C ASN A 15 -14.67 -9.84 24.54
N CYS A 16 -14.47 -9.03 25.59
CA CYS A 16 -13.22 -9.04 26.36
C CYS A 16 -13.13 -10.18 27.40
N THR A 17 -14.09 -11.10 27.47
CA THR A 17 -14.12 -12.17 28.48
C THR A 17 -13.18 -13.34 28.16
N GLY A 18 -12.73 -13.50 26.91
CA GLY A 18 -11.86 -14.62 26.52
C GLY A 18 -10.38 -14.45 26.85
N TYR A 19 -9.85 -13.23 26.82
CA TYR A 19 -8.41 -12.99 26.97
C TYR A 19 -7.95 -12.64 28.40
N CYS A 20 -8.87 -12.29 29.29
CA CYS A 20 -8.54 -11.98 30.70
C CYS A 20 -8.38 -13.23 31.59
N LEU A 21 -8.92 -14.38 31.21
CA LEU A 21 -8.93 -15.57 32.08
C LEU A 21 -7.64 -16.39 32.07
N LEU A 22 -6.77 -16.22 31.07
CA LEU A 22 -5.53 -17.00 30.94
C LEU A 22 -4.30 -16.34 31.60
N HIS A 23 -4.47 -15.17 32.22
CA HIS A 23 -3.35 -14.33 32.65
C HIS A 23 -3.20 -14.22 34.18
N THR A 24 -3.69 -15.19 34.95
CA THR A 24 -3.53 -15.23 36.42
C THR A 24 -2.46 -16.17 36.93
N LEU A 25 -1.76 -16.93 36.07
CA LEU A 25 -0.74 -17.89 36.54
C LEU A 25 0.54 -17.77 35.70
N LEU A 26 1.66 -17.54 36.40
CA LEU A 26 3.07 -17.56 35.95
C LEU A 26 3.71 -16.18 35.64
N LEU A 27 3.93 -15.42 36.72
CA LEU A 27 4.90 -14.31 36.77
C LEU A 27 6.34 -14.86 36.75
N SER A 28 7.05 -14.70 35.63
CA SER A 28 8.52 -14.61 35.63
C SER A 28 8.93 -13.25 35.05
N ARG A 29 9.83 -12.54 35.73
CA ARG A 29 10.15 -11.11 35.50
C ARG A 29 10.71 -10.78 34.11
N THR A 30 11.06 -11.78 33.30
CA THR A 30 11.43 -11.61 31.88
C THR A 30 10.22 -11.41 30.96
N CYS A 31 9.02 -11.80 31.39
CA CYS A 31 7.81 -11.70 30.59
C CYS A 31 7.23 -10.27 30.53
N LEU A 32 7.43 -9.44 31.56
CA LEU A 32 6.88 -8.08 31.59
C LEU A 32 7.45 -7.17 30.49
N LEU A 33 8.75 -7.27 30.19
CA LEU A 33 9.39 -6.42 29.17
C LEU A 33 8.98 -6.84 27.74
N LEU A 34 8.75 -8.14 27.51
CA LEU A 34 8.23 -8.67 26.24
C LEU A 34 6.73 -8.40 26.07
N GLN A 35 5.95 -8.48 27.15
CA GLN A 35 4.52 -8.18 27.14
C GLN A 35 4.26 -6.70 26.86
N THR A 36 5.03 -5.78 27.43
CA THR A 36 4.89 -4.35 27.09
C THR A 36 5.25 -4.05 25.63
N PHE A 37 6.18 -4.80 25.03
CA PHE A 37 6.60 -4.60 23.65
C PHE A 37 5.59 -5.16 22.63
N LEU A 38 4.91 -6.26 22.97
CA LEU A 38 3.89 -6.90 22.11
C LEU A 38 2.50 -6.27 22.27
N ILE A 39 2.10 -5.88 23.49
CA ILE A 39 0.81 -5.23 23.76
C ILE A 39 0.78 -3.80 23.19
N SER A 40 1.93 -3.11 23.14
CA SER A 40 2.02 -1.77 22.55
C SER A 40 1.70 -1.74 21.05
N ARG A 41 1.99 -2.82 20.29
CA ARG A 41 1.75 -2.83 18.84
C ARG A 41 0.35 -3.27 18.45
N THR A 42 -0.32 -4.08 19.27
CA THR A 42 -1.67 -4.58 18.97
C THR A 42 -2.79 -3.65 19.45
N CYS A 43 -2.54 -2.75 20.41
CA CYS A 43 -3.56 -1.83 20.94
C CYS A 43 -3.60 -0.42 20.33
N LEU A 44 -2.71 -0.07 19.39
CA LEU A 44 -2.61 1.29 18.83
C LEU A 44 -3.42 1.53 17.55
N LEU A 45 -4.01 0.49 16.96
CA LEU A 45 -4.86 0.65 15.79
C LEU A 45 -6.29 0.24 16.15
N PRO A 46 -7.28 1.15 16.08
CA PRO A 46 -8.67 0.77 16.27
C PRO A 46 -9.03 -0.32 15.26
N PRO A 47 -9.85 -1.33 15.63
CA PRO A 47 -10.31 -2.32 14.68
C PRO A 47 -10.97 -1.61 13.50
N ARG A 48 -10.50 -1.93 12.30
CA ARG A 48 -11.01 -1.37 11.04
C ARG A 48 -12.52 -1.55 11.01
N ASN A 49 -13.26 -0.46 11.15
CA ASN A 49 -14.72 -0.50 11.15
C ASN A 49 -15.25 -0.33 9.71
N ARG A 50 -16.44 -0.87 9.46
CA ARG A 50 -17.09 -0.85 8.13
C ARG A 50 -17.25 0.56 7.55
N VAL A 51 -17.34 1.59 8.40
CA VAL A 51 -17.46 2.99 7.97
C VAL A 51 -16.14 3.50 7.39
N TYR A 52 -14.99 3.18 8.00
CA TYR A 52 -13.68 3.55 7.49
C TYR A 52 -13.35 2.85 6.17
N ASP A 53 -13.80 1.60 5.99
CA ASP A 53 -13.64 0.89 4.71
C ASP A 53 -14.39 1.58 3.56
N LEU A 54 -15.65 1.96 3.80
CA LEU A 54 -16.45 2.67 2.80
C LEU A 54 -15.88 4.06 2.51
N LEU A 55 -15.42 4.77 3.53
CA LEU A 55 -14.80 6.09 3.37
C LEU A 55 -13.51 6.01 2.54
N GLN A 56 -12.65 5.04 2.85
CA GLN A 56 -11.42 4.76 2.11
C GLN A 56 -11.71 4.43 0.63
N GLN A 57 -12.74 3.62 0.37
CA GLN A 57 -13.16 3.30 -1.00
C GLN A 57 -13.72 4.52 -1.73
N ASN A 58 -14.47 5.38 -1.04
CA ASN A 58 -15.02 6.60 -1.63
C ASN A 58 -13.89 7.53 -2.10
N TYR A 59 -12.92 7.83 -1.24
CA TYR A 59 -11.75 8.63 -1.59
C TYR A 59 -10.99 8.01 -2.76
N TYR A 60 -10.71 6.72 -2.73
CA TYR A 60 -10.01 6.04 -3.82
C TYR A 60 -10.78 6.12 -5.17
N ASN A 61 -12.09 5.89 -5.15
CA ASN A 61 -12.92 5.96 -6.36
C ASN A 61 -13.05 7.38 -6.90
N ARG A 62 -13.13 8.38 -6.01
CA ARG A 62 -13.14 9.79 -6.40
C ARG A 62 -11.79 10.21 -6.97
N GLY A 63 -10.69 9.76 -6.37
CA GLY A 63 -9.34 9.92 -6.90
C GLY A 63 -9.17 9.32 -8.31
N ASN A 64 -9.71 8.12 -8.55
CA ASN A 64 -9.75 7.52 -9.89
C ASN A 64 -10.53 8.38 -10.89
N THR A 65 -11.66 8.95 -10.45
CA THR A 65 -12.48 9.84 -11.29
C THR A 65 -11.70 11.11 -11.66
N TYR A 66 -11.02 11.75 -10.70
CA TYR A 66 -10.18 12.91 -10.96
C TYR A 66 -9.00 12.57 -11.88
N HIS A 67 -8.34 11.43 -11.66
CA HIS A 67 -7.26 10.97 -12.53
C HIS A 67 -7.72 10.78 -13.99
N GLN A 68 -8.92 10.22 -14.20
CA GLN A 68 -9.51 10.07 -15.54
C GLN A 68 -9.79 11.42 -16.22
N LYS A 69 -10.18 12.44 -15.45
CA LYS A 69 -10.38 13.82 -15.94
C LYS A 69 -9.08 14.58 -16.18
N GLY A 70 -7.92 14.04 -15.75
CA GLY A 70 -6.64 14.75 -15.79
C GLY A 70 -6.44 15.75 -14.65
N GLU A 71 -7.34 15.75 -13.67
CA GLU A 71 -7.29 16.56 -12.45
C GLU A 71 -6.32 15.92 -11.43
N LEU A 72 -5.02 15.93 -11.76
CA LEU A 72 -4.01 15.13 -11.07
C LEU A 72 -3.81 15.53 -9.60
N ASP A 73 -3.88 16.81 -9.25
CA ASP A 73 -3.72 17.28 -7.87
C ASP A 73 -4.85 16.82 -6.96
N GLN A 74 -6.10 16.88 -7.46
CA GLN A 74 -7.25 16.37 -6.73
C GLN A 74 -7.20 14.84 -6.60
N ALA A 75 -6.73 14.14 -7.65
CA ALA A 75 -6.51 12.69 -7.58
C ALA A 75 -5.48 12.32 -6.51
N ILE A 76 -4.34 13.02 -6.45
CA ILE A 76 -3.29 12.80 -5.46
C ILE A 76 -3.81 13.06 -4.05
N THR A 77 -4.58 14.14 -3.86
CA THR A 77 -5.20 14.48 -2.58
C THR A 77 -6.11 13.35 -2.11
N ASP A 78 -7.01 12.88 -2.98
CA ASP A 78 -7.95 11.81 -2.66
C ASP A 78 -7.28 10.45 -2.42
N TYR A 79 -6.26 10.09 -3.20
CA TYR A 79 -5.48 8.90 -2.91
C TYR A 79 -4.75 9.01 -1.56
N THR A 80 -4.29 10.20 -1.19
CA THR A 80 -3.65 10.45 0.10
C THR A 80 -4.64 10.28 1.25
N GLU A 81 -5.87 10.78 1.12
CA GLU A 81 -6.93 10.54 2.11
C GLU A 81 -7.28 9.05 2.25
N ALA A 82 -7.36 8.32 1.13
CA ALA A 82 -7.55 6.87 1.17
C ALA A 82 -6.41 6.15 1.91
N LEU A 83 -5.17 6.59 1.71
CA LEU A 83 -3.97 6.04 2.35
C LEU A 83 -3.85 6.42 3.83
N ASN A 84 -4.33 7.60 4.23
CA ASN A 84 -4.41 8.00 5.64
C ASN A 84 -5.34 7.08 6.44
N ILE A 85 -6.34 6.48 5.79
CA ILE A 85 -7.24 5.50 6.40
C ILE A 85 -6.65 4.09 6.35
N ASN A 86 -6.03 3.69 5.25
CA ASN A 86 -5.35 2.40 5.12
C ASN A 86 -3.96 2.53 4.48
N LEU A 87 -2.93 2.43 5.32
CA LEU A 87 -1.52 2.50 4.94
C LEU A 87 -1.00 1.27 4.18
N GLU A 88 -1.82 0.23 4.06
CA GLU A 88 -1.52 -1.02 3.33
C GLU A 88 -2.35 -1.14 2.04
N TYR A 89 -2.85 -0.03 1.49
CA TYR A 89 -3.61 -0.07 0.24
C TYR A 89 -2.69 0.07 -0.99
N ALA A 90 -2.20 -1.05 -1.51
CA ALA A 90 -1.23 -1.10 -2.61
C ALA A 90 -1.72 -0.39 -3.89
N GLU A 91 -3.00 -0.54 -4.25
CA GLU A 91 -3.58 0.07 -5.44
C GLU A 91 -3.62 1.60 -5.35
N ALA A 92 -3.90 2.15 -4.16
CA ALA A 92 -3.90 3.60 -3.95
C ALA A 92 -2.48 4.18 -4.10
N TYR A 93 -1.45 3.52 -3.55
CA TYR A 93 -0.07 3.90 -3.80
C TYR A 93 0.29 3.83 -5.29
N ASN A 94 -0.06 2.74 -5.97
CA ASN A 94 0.20 2.62 -7.40
C ASN A 94 -0.43 3.75 -8.21
N ASN A 95 -1.71 4.05 -7.97
CA ASN A 95 -2.43 5.08 -8.73
C ASN A 95 -1.97 6.50 -8.40
N ARG A 96 -1.63 6.78 -7.13
CA ARG A 96 -0.99 8.04 -6.75
C ARG A 96 0.38 8.20 -7.40
N GLY A 97 1.16 7.13 -7.45
CA GLY A 97 2.44 7.11 -8.18
C GLY A 97 2.28 7.37 -9.68
N ILE A 98 1.23 6.84 -10.32
CA ILE A 98 0.91 7.16 -11.73
C ILE A 98 0.59 8.66 -11.88
N ALA A 99 -0.20 9.22 -10.96
CA ALA A 99 -0.55 10.64 -10.98
C ALA A 99 0.70 11.53 -10.83
N TYR A 100 1.59 11.22 -9.88
CA TYR A 100 2.87 11.90 -9.72
C TYR A 100 3.75 11.80 -10.98
N ARG A 101 3.84 10.62 -11.60
CA ARG A 101 4.60 10.42 -12.83
C ARG A 101 4.07 11.29 -13.97
N LYS A 102 2.75 11.42 -14.11
CA LYS A 102 2.11 12.30 -15.11
C LYS A 102 2.39 13.78 -14.85
N LYS A 103 2.58 14.19 -13.59
CA LYS A 103 3.01 15.54 -13.21
C LYS A 103 4.51 15.81 -13.41
N GLY A 104 5.30 14.76 -13.67
CA GLY A 104 6.77 14.87 -13.69
C GLY A 104 7.42 14.79 -12.31
N GLU A 105 6.65 14.47 -11.27
CA GLU A 105 7.10 14.26 -9.89
C GLU A 105 7.64 12.83 -9.72
N LEU A 106 8.75 12.55 -10.40
CA LEU A 106 9.23 11.18 -10.62
C LEU A 106 9.74 10.49 -9.34
N ASP A 107 10.38 11.23 -8.44
CA ASP A 107 10.86 10.68 -7.17
C ASP A 107 9.70 10.22 -6.28
N GLN A 108 8.63 11.01 -6.20
CA GLN A 108 7.41 10.61 -5.49
C GLN A 108 6.74 9.40 -6.17
N ALA A 109 6.73 9.35 -7.50
CA ALA A 109 6.19 8.21 -8.24
C ALA A 109 6.94 6.90 -7.94
N ILE A 110 8.28 6.97 -7.87
CA ILE A 110 9.13 5.82 -7.51
C ILE A 110 8.89 5.41 -6.05
N ALA A 111 8.82 6.37 -5.13
CA ALA A 111 8.57 6.11 -3.71
C ALA A 111 7.22 5.39 -3.50
N ASP A 112 6.16 5.86 -4.15
CA ASP A 112 4.84 5.25 -4.08
C ASP A 112 4.82 3.86 -4.74
N ALA A 113 5.48 3.68 -5.89
CA ALA A 113 5.58 2.35 -6.51
C ALA A 113 6.37 1.37 -5.63
N ASN A 114 7.44 1.81 -4.98
CA ASN A 114 8.18 1.01 -3.99
C ASN A 114 7.30 0.61 -2.82
N ARG A 115 6.48 1.55 -2.31
CA ARG A 115 5.55 1.24 -1.21
C ARG A 115 4.48 0.24 -1.65
N ALA A 116 3.92 0.38 -2.85
CA ALA A 116 3.00 -0.59 -3.42
C ALA A 116 3.63 -1.99 -3.55
N LEU A 117 4.88 -2.08 -3.99
CA LEU A 117 5.63 -3.34 -4.11
C LEU A 117 6.02 -3.95 -2.76
N ASN A 118 6.25 -3.14 -1.74
CA ASN A 118 6.47 -3.64 -0.39
C ASN A 118 5.21 -4.29 0.20
N ILE A 119 4.02 -3.81 -0.19
CA ILE A 119 2.73 -4.37 0.24
C ILE A 119 2.36 -5.58 -0.63
N ASN A 120 2.51 -5.46 -1.95
CA ASN A 120 2.24 -6.53 -2.91
C ASN A 120 3.45 -6.71 -3.86
N PRO A 121 4.38 -7.62 -3.52
CA PRO A 121 5.58 -7.89 -4.31
C PRO A 121 5.32 -8.49 -5.70
N GLU A 122 4.10 -8.97 -5.97
CA GLU A 122 3.69 -9.61 -7.22
C GLU A 122 2.87 -8.65 -8.12
N SER A 123 2.80 -7.37 -7.77
CA SER A 123 2.08 -6.37 -8.57
C SER A 123 2.84 -6.00 -9.84
N ALA A 124 2.49 -6.65 -10.95
CA ALA A 124 3.02 -6.37 -12.29
C ALA A 124 2.80 -4.89 -12.71
N LYS A 125 1.65 -4.31 -12.32
CA LYS A 125 1.32 -2.89 -12.55
C LYS A 125 2.27 -1.95 -11.82
N ALA A 126 2.63 -2.26 -10.57
CA ALA A 126 3.53 -1.42 -9.80
C ALA A 126 4.96 -1.45 -10.34
N TYR A 127 5.47 -2.62 -10.77
CA TYR A 127 6.74 -2.69 -11.50
C TYR A 127 6.70 -1.90 -12.81
N THR A 128 5.62 -2.01 -13.58
CA THR A 128 5.45 -1.25 -14.83
C THR A 128 5.49 0.26 -14.57
N ASN A 129 4.77 0.74 -13.55
CA ASN A 129 4.76 2.16 -13.20
C ASN A 129 6.14 2.64 -12.72
N ARG A 130 6.83 1.87 -11.88
CA ARG A 130 8.18 2.18 -11.42
C ARG A 130 9.18 2.21 -12.59
N GLY A 131 9.06 1.25 -13.51
CA GLY A 131 9.86 1.20 -14.73
C GLY A 131 9.69 2.45 -15.60
N PHE A 132 8.45 2.91 -15.81
CA PHE A 132 8.20 4.17 -16.51
C PHE A 132 8.73 5.39 -15.75
N ALA A 133 8.65 5.41 -14.41
CA ALA A 133 9.20 6.50 -13.63
C ALA A 133 10.73 6.56 -13.70
N HIS A 134 11.43 5.41 -13.61
CA HIS A 134 12.87 5.32 -13.82
C HIS A 134 13.29 5.74 -15.23
N TYR A 135 12.53 5.33 -16.24
CA TYR A 135 12.78 5.74 -17.62
C TYR A 135 12.68 7.26 -17.78
N ASN A 136 11.61 7.87 -17.25
CA ASN A 136 11.43 9.31 -17.29
C ASN A 136 12.53 10.07 -16.53
N LEU A 137 13.11 9.44 -15.49
CA LEU A 137 14.21 10.00 -14.70
C LEU A 137 15.57 9.85 -15.42
N GLY A 138 15.63 9.06 -16.49
CA GLY A 138 16.85 8.76 -17.25
C GLY A 138 17.57 7.49 -16.81
N ASP A 139 17.09 6.80 -15.78
CA ASP A 139 17.67 5.54 -15.29
C ASP A 139 17.13 4.33 -16.08
N LYS A 140 17.59 4.22 -17.33
CA LYS A 140 17.12 3.20 -18.28
C LYS A 140 17.42 1.78 -17.82
N GLN A 141 18.53 1.55 -17.12
CA GLN A 141 18.89 0.23 -16.63
C GLN A 141 17.88 -0.28 -15.60
N LYS A 142 17.52 0.55 -14.61
CA LYS A 142 16.47 0.18 -13.65
C LYS A 142 15.11 0.01 -14.31
N ALA A 143 14.78 0.87 -15.29
CA ALA A 143 13.56 0.73 -16.06
C ALA A 143 13.45 -0.64 -16.76
N ILE A 144 14.51 -1.09 -17.45
CA ILE A 144 14.56 -2.38 -18.12
C ILE A 144 14.37 -3.53 -17.11
N GLN A 145 15.02 -3.46 -15.95
CA GLN A 145 14.88 -4.49 -14.91
C GLN A 145 13.43 -4.61 -14.43
N ASP A 146 12.78 -3.47 -14.17
CA ASP A 146 11.38 -3.42 -13.74
C ASP A 146 10.43 -3.94 -14.82
N PHE A 147 10.63 -3.56 -16.09
CA PHE A 147 9.82 -4.07 -17.19
C PHE A 147 9.98 -5.57 -17.39
N LYS A 148 11.20 -6.11 -17.30
CA LYS A 148 11.43 -7.56 -17.37
C LYS A 148 10.69 -8.29 -16.25
N LYS A 149 10.73 -7.75 -15.02
CA LYS A 149 10.00 -8.34 -13.89
C LYS A 149 8.48 -8.25 -14.09
N ALA A 150 7.97 -7.12 -14.58
CA ALA A 150 6.56 -6.94 -14.89
C ALA A 150 6.07 -7.91 -15.97
N ALA A 151 6.82 -8.08 -17.07
CA ALA A 151 6.48 -9.02 -18.14
C ALA A 151 6.37 -10.46 -17.64
N LYS A 152 7.29 -10.89 -16.76
CA LYS A 152 7.23 -12.21 -16.13
C LYS A 152 5.97 -12.37 -15.29
N LEU A 153 5.65 -11.38 -14.44
CA LEU A 153 4.46 -11.43 -13.58
C LEU A 153 3.15 -11.41 -14.38
N TYR A 154 3.07 -10.62 -15.46
CA TYR A 154 1.89 -10.63 -16.33
C TYR A 154 1.69 -11.98 -17.02
N ALA A 155 2.78 -12.66 -17.40
CA ALA A 155 2.71 -14.02 -17.92
C ALA A 155 2.14 -15.00 -16.88
N GLU A 156 2.63 -14.92 -15.64
CA GLU A 156 2.16 -15.73 -14.51
C GLU A 156 0.69 -15.46 -14.17
N GLN A 157 0.23 -14.22 -14.37
CA GLN A 157 -1.17 -13.79 -14.17
C GLN A 157 -2.09 -14.12 -15.35
N GLY A 158 -1.55 -14.58 -16.49
CA GLY A 158 -2.31 -14.83 -17.72
C GLY A 158 -2.70 -13.56 -18.49
N ASP A 159 -2.16 -12.39 -18.15
CA ASP A 159 -2.42 -11.11 -18.81
C ASP A 159 -1.47 -10.92 -20.00
N THR A 160 -1.79 -11.63 -21.08
CA THR A 160 -0.99 -11.66 -22.30
C THR A 160 -0.95 -10.30 -23.02
N ALA A 161 -1.98 -9.46 -22.84
CA ALA A 161 -2.06 -8.15 -23.48
C ALA A 161 -1.03 -7.18 -22.90
N ASN A 162 -1.02 -6.99 -21.58
CA ASN A 162 -0.04 -6.12 -20.92
C ASN A 162 1.38 -6.71 -21.02
N GLN A 163 1.51 -8.04 -20.98
CA GLN A 163 2.78 -8.70 -21.23
C GLN A 163 3.34 -8.34 -22.62
N GLN A 164 2.54 -8.48 -23.68
CA GLN A 164 3.00 -8.23 -25.05
C GLN A 164 3.41 -6.76 -25.22
N GLN A 165 2.65 -5.82 -24.66
CA GLN A 165 2.99 -4.40 -24.69
C GLN A 165 4.39 -4.13 -24.09
N ILE A 166 4.72 -4.77 -22.97
CA ILE A 166 6.02 -4.60 -22.33
C ILE A 166 7.13 -5.28 -23.13
N LEU A 167 6.87 -6.45 -23.71
CA LEU A 167 7.84 -7.13 -24.56
C LEU A 167 8.15 -6.34 -25.82
N ASP A 168 7.15 -5.71 -26.43
CA ASP A 168 7.32 -4.85 -27.60
C ASP A 168 8.11 -3.58 -27.24
N LEU A 169 7.84 -2.99 -26.07
CA LEU A 169 8.63 -1.89 -25.54
C LEU A 169 10.11 -2.27 -25.35
N LEU A 170 10.38 -3.44 -24.77
CA LEU A 170 11.75 -3.93 -24.55
C LEU A 170 12.49 -4.19 -25.87
N LYS A 171 11.83 -4.81 -26.86
CA LYS A 171 12.41 -5.02 -28.21
C LYS A 171 12.76 -3.70 -28.89
N LEU A 172 11.87 -2.70 -28.77
CA LEU A 172 12.13 -1.38 -29.31
C LEU A 172 13.41 -0.79 -28.70
N TRP A 173 13.60 -0.93 -27.39
CA TRP A 173 14.78 -0.41 -26.69
C TRP A 173 16.08 -1.12 -27.06
N GLU A 174 16.04 -2.43 -27.28
CA GLU A 174 17.17 -3.19 -27.81
C GLU A 174 17.60 -2.70 -29.20
N SER A 175 16.62 -2.40 -30.07
CA SER A 175 16.91 -1.93 -31.44
C SER A 175 17.52 -0.52 -31.52
N VAL A 176 17.24 0.34 -30.54
CA VAL A 176 17.78 1.71 -30.48
C VAL A 176 19.04 1.82 -29.62
N GLY A 177 19.53 0.70 -29.06
CA GLY A 177 20.81 0.63 -28.35
C GLY A 177 20.79 1.21 -26.94
N PHE A 178 19.74 0.94 -26.15
CA PHE A 178 19.69 1.25 -24.71
C PHE A 178 20.11 0.09 -23.81
#